data_AF-A0A535ZRM7-F1
#
_entry.id   AF-A0A535ZRM7-F1
#
_cell.length_a   1.000
_cell.length_b   1.000
_cell.length_c   1.000
_cell.angle_alpha   90.00
_cell.angle_beta   90.00
_cell.angle_gamma   90.00
#
_symmetry.space_group_name_H-M   'P 1'
#
loop_
_entity.id
_entity.type
_entity.pdbx_description
1 polymer ?
#
loop_
_entity_poly.entity_id
_entity_poly.type
_entity_poly.pdbx_seq_one_letter_code
_entity_poly.pdbx_strand_id
1 'polypeptide(L)'
;MSDCVAAVARGPRTWFPDLNDDRRSRVGVTVAGIALRKRVAVELGSLIQDGSWAEVPITWKATVAKPFFPIFNGKVQLAPVDPTVTRLTVSGMYKPPLGRLGMELDEALMHNVADATVRQLADSISRQLDKATV
;
A
#
# COMPACT_ATOMS: atom_id res chain seq x y z
N MET A 1 0.32 18.01 -8.58
CA MET A 1 0.22 17.57 -7.17
C MET A 1 -1.09 17.98 -6.51
N SER A 2 -1.51 19.25 -6.58
CA SER A 2 -2.69 19.77 -5.86
C SER A 2 -3.94 18.92 -6.07
N ASP A 3 -4.18 18.44 -7.29
CA ASP A 3 -5.35 17.60 -7.59
C ASP A 3 -5.26 16.20 -6.96
N CYS A 4 -4.08 15.59 -6.95
CA CYS A 4 -3.87 14.30 -6.27
C CYS A 4 -4.10 14.46 -4.76
N VAL A 5 -3.63 15.55 -4.18
CA VAL A 5 -3.83 15.86 -2.76
C VAL A 5 -5.30 16.13 -2.45
N ALA A 6 -6.01 16.86 -3.33
CA ALA A 6 -7.44 17.05 -3.24
C ALA A 6 -8.20 15.71 -3.34
N ALA A 7 -7.79 14.81 -4.22
CA ALA A 7 -8.34 13.46 -4.30
C ALA A 7 -8.17 12.70 -2.99
N VAL A 8 -6.98 12.74 -2.38
CA VAL A 8 -6.71 12.12 -1.08
C VAL A 8 -7.59 12.73 0.02
N ALA A 9 -7.76 14.06 0.03
CA ALA A 9 -8.57 14.77 1.01
C ALA A 9 -10.07 14.46 0.92
N ARG A 10 -10.60 14.10 -0.26
CA ARG A 10 -12.01 13.66 -0.43
C ARG A 10 -12.32 12.35 0.28
N GLY A 11 -11.30 11.60 0.66
CA GLY A 11 -11.42 10.41 1.49
C GLY A 11 -10.78 9.18 0.87
N PRO A 12 -10.58 8.11 1.64
CA PRO A 12 -9.70 7.02 1.26
C PRO A 12 -10.18 6.17 0.08
N ARG A 13 -11.49 6.15 -0.21
CA ARG A 13 -12.03 5.37 -1.34
C ARG A 13 -11.79 5.97 -2.71
N THR A 14 -11.40 7.23 -2.77
CA THR A 14 -11.12 7.90 -4.06
C THR A 14 -9.75 7.51 -4.62
N TRP A 15 -8.85 6.99 -3.78
CA TRP A 15 -7.46 6.76 -4.15
C TRP A 15 -6.87 5.43 -3.66
N PHE A 16 -7.37 4.87 -2.55
CA PHE A 16 -6.90 3.58 -2.05
C PHE A 16 -7.65 2.42 -2.73
N PRO A 17 -6.94 1.45 -3.35
CA PRO A 17 -7.57 0.42 -4.16
C PRO A 17 -8.38 -0.59 -3.32
N ASP A 18 -9.53 -1.00 -3.86
CA ASP A 18 -10.40 -2.04 -3.33
C ASP A 18 -10.79 -1.87 -1.86
N LEU A 19 -10.80 -0.63 -1.34
CA LEU A 19 -11.16 -0.33 0.05
C LEU A 19 -12.68 -0.31 0.22
N ASN A 20 -13.21 -1.21 1.06
CA ASN A 20 -14.63 -1.26 1.40
C ASN A 20 -14.98 -0.44 2.66
N ASP A 21 -16.27 -0.41 3.01
CA ASP A 21 -16.77 0.26 4.22
C ASP A 21 -16.13 -0.21 5.52
N ASP A 22 -15.82 -1.50 5.61
CA ASP A 22 -15.21 -2.12 6.79
C ASP A 22 -13.68 -1.91 6.89
N ARG A 23 -13.11 -0.99 6.08
CA ARG A 23 -11.67 -0.75 5.97
C ARG A 23 -10.87 -2.00 5.62
N ARG A 24 -11.45 -2.87 4.78
CA ARG A 24 -10.78 -4.03 4.21
C ARG A 24 -10.40 -3.75 2.77
N SER A 25 -9.20 -4.15 2.40
CA SER A 25 -8.73 -4.15 1.02
C SER A 25 -8.21 -5.53 0.65
N ARG A 26 -8.24 -5.82 -0.66
CA ARG A 26 -7.61 -7.01 -1.21
C ARG A 26 -6.22 -6.62 -1.66
N VAL A 27 -5.22 -7.22 -1.02
CA VAL A 27 -3.83 -7.10 -1.44
C VAL A 27 -3.40 -8.44 -2.00
N GLY A 28 -2.63 -8.41 -3.07
CA GLY A 28 -2.07 -9.62 -3.62
C GLY A 28 -1.11 -9.36 -4.74
N VAL A 29 -0.29 -10.36 -5.03
CA VAL A 29 0.76 -10.33 -6.03
C VAL A 29 0.80 -11.66 -6.77
N THR A 30 1.28 -11.66 -8.01
CA THR A 30 1.62 -12.89 -8.73
C THR A 30 3.13 -12.99 -8.84
N VAL A 31 3.73 -14.03 -8.26
CA VAL A 31 5.18 -14.28 -8.30
C VAL A 31 5.42 -15.68 -8.86
N ALA A 32 6.28 -15.81 -9.86
CA ALA A 32 6.56 -17.07 -10.55
C ALA A 32 5.29 -17.84 -10.99
N GLY A 33 4.26 -17.12 -11.43
CA GLY A 33 2.97 -17.70 -11.85
C GLY A 33 2.01 -18.06 -10.72
N ILE A 34 2.41 -17.90 -9.45
CA ILE A 34 1.57 -18.17 -8.28
C ILE A 34 0.90 -16.87 -7.80
N ALA A 35 -0.43 -16.83 -7.83
CA ALA A 35 -1.22 -15.71 -7.34
C ALA A 35 -1.46 -15.81 -5.83
N LEU A 36 -0.87 -14.91 -5.06
CA LEU A 36 -1.10 -14.75 -3.63
C LEU A 36 -2.07 -13.59 -3.43
N ARG A 37 -3.32 -13.86 -3.04
CA ARG A 37 -4.32 -12.81 -2.72
C ARG A 37 -4.87 -13.00 -1.32
N LYS A 38 -4.93 -11.92 -0.53
CA LYS A 38 -5.47 -11.92 0.83
C LYS A 38 -6.28 -10.66 1.12
N ARG A 39 -7.19 -10.78 2.09
CA ARG A 39 -7.92 -9.64 2.66
C ARG A 39 -7.13 -9.10 3.86
N VAL A 40 -6.80 -7.82 3.81
CA VAL A 40 -6.13 -7.11 4.90
C VAL A 40 -7.08 -6.06 5.46
N ALA A 41 -7.01 -5.85 6.77
CA ALA A 41 -7.57 -4.67 7.41
C ALA A 41 -6.55 -3.55 7.20
N VAL A 42 -7.00 -2.43 6.65
CA VAL A 42 -6.18 -1.25 6.36
C VAL A 42 -6.58 -0.14 7.31
N GLU A 43 -5.61 0.39 8.02
CA GLU A 43 -5.74 1.60 8.81
C GLU A 43 -4.99 2.72 8.08
N LEU A 44 -5.71 3.80 7.78
CA LEU A 44 -5.15 5.00 7.17
C LEU A 44 -5.17 6.11 8.21
N GLY A 45 -4.02 6.75 8.39
CA GLY A 45 -3.87 7.93 9.24
C GLY A 45 -4.47 9.17 8.58
N SER A 46 -4.39 10.30 9.28
CA SER A 46 -4.77 11.60 8.73
C SER A 46 -3.80 12.02 7.61
N LEU A 47 -4.32 12.78 6.65
CA LEU A 47 -3.49 13.47 5.66
C LEU A 47 -2.61 14.50 6.37
N ILE A 48 -1.30 14.35 6.18
CA ILE A 48 -0.27 15.29 6.64
C ILE A 48 0.19 16.06 5.40
N GLN A 49 0.22 17.38 5.48
CA GLN A 49 0.76 18.25 4.43
C GLN A 49 1.85 19.11 5.04
N ASP A 50 3.01 19.15 4.39
CA ASP A 50 4.13 20.00 4.81
C ASP A 50 4.88 20.50 3.57
N GLY A 51 4.91 21.83 3.43
CA GLY A 51 5.48 22.51 2.27
C GLY A 51 4.91 21.97 0.95
N SER A 52 5.78 21.35 0.16
CA SER A 52 5.45 20.82 -1.15
C SER A 52 5.13 19.33 -1.16
N TRP A 53 4.98 18.64 -0.03
CA TRP A 53 4.63 17.22 -0.03
C TRP A 53 3.40 16.94 0.84
N ALA A 54 2.77 15.80 0.56
CA ALA A 54 1.66 15.27 1.34
C ALA A 54 1.89 13.79 1.65
N GLU A 55 1.42 13.34 2.80
CA GLU A 55 1.59 11.96 3.25
C GLU A 55 0.34 11.44 3.96
N VAL A 56 0.05 10.16 3.77
CA VAL A 56 -0.91 9.41 4.58
C VAL A 56 -0.18 8.22 5.20
N PRO A 57 -0.06 8.15 6.54
CA PRO A 57 0.41 6.96 7.22
C PRO A 57 -0.53 5.79 6.93
N ILE A 58 0.03 4.61 6.65
CA ILE A 58 -0.75 3.41 6.37
C ILE A 58 -0.25 2.25 7.23
N THR A 59 -1.18 1.51 7.82
CA THR A 59 -0.90 0.23 8.45
C THR A 59 -1.85 -0.80 7.85
N TRP A 60 -1.40 -2.02 7.61
CA TRP A 60 -2.33 -3.11 7.36
C TRP A 60 -1.95 -4.38 8.09
N LYS A 61 -2.98 -5.16 8.42
CA LYS A 61 -2.87 -6.42 9.14
C LYS A 61 -3.74 -7.46 8.44
N ALA A 62 -3.24 -8.68 8.29
CA ALA A 62 -4.03 -9.76 7.73
C ALA A 62 -5.26 -10.06 8.60
N THR A 63 -6.42 -10.23 7.96
CA THR A 63 -7.69 -10.47 8.66
C THR A 63 -7.89 -11.93 9.07
N VAL A 64 -7.15 -12.87 8.44
CA VAL A 64 -7.23 -14.32 8.67
C VAL A 64 -5.80 -14.88 8.69
N ALA A 65 -5.54 -15.86 9.57
CA ALA A 65 -4.24 -16.52 9.74
C ALA A 65 -3.12 -15.58 10.22
N LYS A 66 -3.32 -14.99 11.42
CA LYS A 66 -2.42 -14.02 12.10
C LYS A 66 -0.91 -14.36 12.08
N PRO A 67 -0.43 -15.62 12.16
CA PRO A 67 1.00 -15.88 12.14
C PRO A 67 1.65 -15.87 10.75
N PHE A 68 0.87 -15.84 9.66
CA PHE A 68 1.38 -16.09 8.29
C PHE A 68 1.49 -14.87 7.40
N PHE A 69 1.09 -13.67 7.85
CA PHE A 69 1.25 -12.46 7.04
C PHE A 69 1.82 -11.30 7.87
N PRO A 70 2.82 -10.59 7.32
CA PRO A 70 3.49 -9.51 8.00
C PRO A 70 2.53 -8.34 8.25
N ILE A 71 2.72 -7.66 9.38
CA ILE A 71 2.16 -6.32 9.57
C ILE A 71 3.01 -5.38 8.71
N PHE A 72 2.37 -4.63 7.82
CA PHE A 72 3.01 -3.50 7.15
C PHE A 72 2.71 -2.23 7.93
N ASN A 73 3.73 -1.46 8.22
CA ASN A 73 3.62 -0.12 8.77
C ASN A 73 4.44 0.82 7.90
N GLY A 74 3.79 1.78 7.29
CA GLY A 74 4.40 2.62 6.28
C GLY A 74 3.59 3.86 5.99
N LYS A 75 3.79 4.39 4.79
CA LYS A 75 3.18 5.64 4.35
C LYS A 75 3.06 5.70 2.83
N VAL A 76 2.09 6.47 2.38
CA VAL A 76 1.93 6.88 0.98
C VAL A 76 2.25 8.36 0.92
N GLN A 77 3.29 8.73 0.17
CA GLN A 77 3.74 10.10 0.02
C GLN A 77 3.52 10.58 -1.42
N LEU A 78 3.08 11.82 -1.55
CA LEU A 78 2.96 12.57 -2.80
C LEU A 78 3.92 13.75 -2.75
N ALA A 79 4.76 13.89 -3.77
CA ALA A 79 5.67 15.02 -3.93
C ALA A 79 5.71 15.47 -5.40
N PRO A 80 5.83 16.78 -5.70
CA PRO A 80 5.92 17.26 -7.06
C PRO A 80 7.31 16.92 -7.61
N VAL A 81 7.34 16.47 -8.85
CA VAL A 81 8.57 16.41 -9.65
C VAL A 81 8.68 17.69 -10.47
N ASP A 82 7.57 18.11 -11.06
CA ASP A 82 7.39 19.35 -11.81
C ASP A 82 5.90 19.78 -11.73
N PRO A 83 5.47 20.87 -12.40
CA PRO A 83 4.06 21.32 -12.33
C PRO A 83 3.03 20.29 -12.78
N THR A 84 3.41 19.33 -13.61
CA THR A 84 2.52 18.31 -14.23
C THR A 84 2.73 16.92 -13.66
N VAL A 85 3.92 16.61 -13.13
CA VAL A 85 4.28 15.28 -12.64
C VAL A 85 4.31 15.25 -11.12
N THR A 86 3.57 14.31 -10.53
CA THR A 86 3.58 14.02 -9.09
C THR A 86 4.15 12.63 -8.85
N ARG A 87 5.20 12.54 -8.03
CA ARG A 87 5.76 11.27 -7.57
C ARG A 87 4.91 10.71 -6.45
N LEU A 88 4.45 9.47 -6.63
CA LEU A 88 3.88 8.64 -5.58
C LEU A 88 4.97 7.72 -5.02
N THR A 89 5.18 7.75 -3.71
CA THR A 89 6.07 6.83 -3.00
C THR A 89 5.28 6.02 -1.99
N VAL A 90 5.38 4.70 -2.05
CA VAL A 90 4.89 3.81 -0.98
C VAL A 90 6.11 3.21 -0.30
N SER A 91 6.24 3.42 1.01
CA SER A 91 7.39 2.96 1.78
C SER A 91 6.95 2.50 3.16
N GLY A 92 7.69 1.59 3.76
CA GLY A 92 7.37 1.09 5.10
C GLY A 92 8.23 -0.09 5.51
N MET A 93 7.99 -0.54 6.73
CA MET A 93 8.57 -1.74 7.29
C MET A 93 7.53 -2.85 7.29
N TYR A 94 7.97 -4.07 6.98
CA TYR A 94 7.18 -5.26 7.21
C TYR A 94 7.92 -6.15 8.19
N LYS A 95 7.18 -6.86 9.05
CA LYS A 95 7.76 -7.87 9.94
C LYS A 95 7.47 -9.26 9.38
N PRO A 96 8.45 -10.01 8.84
CA PRO A 96 8.21 -11.34 8.29
C PRO A 96 7.56 -12.29 9.31
N PRO A 97 6.69 -13.20 8.87
CA PRO A 97 6.06 -14.18 9.76
C PRO A 97 7.10 -15.15 10.38
N LEU A 98 6.74 -15.66 11.56
CA LEU A 98 7.48 -16.50 12.52
C LEU A 98 8.71 -17.27 11.99
N GLY A 99 9.87 -17.01 12.60
CA GLY A 99 11.03 -17.90 12.52
C GLY A 99 10.75 -19.28 13.13
N ARG A 100 11.34 -20.31 12.50
CA ARG A 100 11.48 -21.73 12.91
C ARG A 100 10.27 -22.68 12.85
N LEU A 101 9.04 -22.26 12.59
CA LEU A 101 7.92 -23.22 12.38
C LEU A 101 7.25 -23.02 11.02
N GLY A 102 7.78 -23.75 10.04
CA GLY A 102 7.08 -24.09 8.80
C GLY A 102 7.76 -23.64 7.51
N MET A 103 8.78 -24.40 7.08
CA MET A 103 9.47 -24.36 5.78
C MET A 103 10.13 -23.03 5.39
N GLU A 104 11.41 -23.12 5.04
CA GLU A 104 12.20 -22.09 4.39
C GLU A 104 11.54 -21.64 3.08
N LEU A 105 10.56 -20.72 3.15
CA LEU A 105 10.47 -19.72 2.10
C LEU A 105 11.71 -18.85 2.30
N ASP A 106 12.70 -19.02 1.41
CA ASP A 106 13.92 -18.23 1.37
C ASP A 106 13.59 -16.75 1.68
N GLU A 107 14.32 -16.16 2.63
CA GLU A 107 14.08 -14.79 3.07
C GLU A 107 14.12 -13.83 1.88
N ALA A 108 14.96 -14.12 0.87
CA ALA A 108 15.01 -13.40 -0.38
C ALA A 108 13.70 -13.55 -1.19
N LEU A 109 13.08 -14.73 -1.22
CA LEU A 109 11.78 -14.94 -1.87
C LEU A 109 10.67 -14.15 -1.16
N MET A 110 10.66 -14.14 0.18
CA MET A 110 9.70 -13.35 0.95
C MET A 110 9.89 -11.84 0.76
N HIS A 111 11.14 -11.38 0.70
CA HIS A 111 11.48 -10.01 0.38
C HIS A 111 10.96 -9.63 -1.01
N ASN A 112 11.20 -10.47 -2.03
CA ASN A 112 10.71 -10.24 -3.39
C ASN A 112 9.18 -10.18 -3.47
N VAL A 113 8.48 -11.04 -2.73
CA VAL A 113 7.01 -11.01 -2.62
C VAL A 113 6.53 -9.71 -1.97
N ALA A 114 7.19 -9.27 -0.89
CA ALA A 114 6.86 -8.02 -0.22
C ALA A 114 7.06 -6.82 -1.15
N ASP A 115 8.21 -6.75 -1.82
CA ASP A 115 8.56 -5.71 -2.79
C ASP A 115 7.57 -5.64 -3.94
N ALA A 116 7.26 -6.78 -4.54
CA ALA A 116 6.29 -6.84 -5.63
C ALA A 116 4.87 -6.47 -5.17
N THR A 117 4.50 -6.78 -3.93
CA THR A 117 3.23 -6.37 -3.33
C THR A 117 3.15 -4.85 -3.16
N VAL A 118 4.21 -4.23 -2.63
CA VAL A 118 4.28 -2.76 -2.45
C VAL A 118 4.27 -2.04 -3.80
N ARG A 119 5.00 -2.55 -4.80
CA ARG A 119 4.99 -2.00 -6.17
C ARG A 119 3.60 -2.08 -6.78
N GLN A 120 2.94 -3.23 -6.73
CA GLN A 120 1.59 -3.37 -7.26
C GLN A 120 0.58 -2.45 -6.55
N LEU A 121 0.75 -2.23 -5.25
CA LEU A 121 -0.06 -1.26 -4.52
C LEU A 121 0.19 0.16 -5.02
N ALA A 122 1.46 0.57 -5.15
CA ALA A 122 1.82 1.88 -5.66
C ALA A 122 1.20 2.13 -7.04
N ASP A 123 1.34 1.17 -7.95
CA ASP A 123 0.74 1.24 -9.28
C ASP A 123 -0.79 1.35 -9.23
N SER A 124 -1.42 0.65 -8.29
CA SER A 124 -2.88 0.67 -8.14
C SER A 124 -3.38 1.98 -7.56
N ILE A 125 -2.66 2.57 -6.61
CA ILE A 125 -2.94 3.91 -6.09
C ILE A 125 -2.76 4.96 -7.18
N SER A 126 -1.65 4.90 -7.93
CA SER A 126 -1.40 5.82 -9.06
C SER A 126 -2.57 5.82 -10.03
N ARG A 127 -3.01 4.63 -10.47
CA ARG A 127 -4.16 4.50 -11.39
C ARG A 127 -5.46 5.06 -10.81
N GLN A 128 -5.69 4.98 -9.51
CA GLN A 128 -6.89 5.55 -8.89
C GLN A 128 -6.79 7.07 -8.80
N LEU A 129 -5.63 7.60 -8.45
CA LEU A 129 -5.38 9.05 -8.43
C LEU A 129 -5.54 9.65 -9.83
N ASP A 130 -4.99 9.01 -10.87
CA ASP A 130 -5.14 9.46 -12.25
C ASP A 130 -6.63 9.58 -12.64
N LYS A 131 -7.45 8.58 -12.27
CA LYS A 131 -8.90 8.61 -12.52
C LYS A 131 -9.64 9.67 -11.71
N ALA A 132 -9.16 10.00 -10.53
CA ALA A 132 -9.79 10.96 -9.62
C ALA A 132 -9.40 12.42 -9.89
N THR A 133 -8.41 12.64 -10.76
CA THR A 133 -7.88 13.94 -11.15
C THR A 133 -8.33 14.37 -12.56
N VAL A 134 -8.92 13.46 -13.33
CA VAL A 134 -9.59 13.76 -14.62
C VAL A 134 -10.98 14.34 -14.40
#